data_AF-A0A2H0X8S0-F1
#
_entry.id   AF-A0A2H0X8S0-F1
#
_cell.length_a   1.000
_cell.length_b   1.000
_cell.length_c   1.000
_cell.angle_alpha   90.00
_cell.angle_beta   90.00
_cell.angle_gamma   90.00
#
_symmetry.space_group_name_H-M   'P 1'
#
loop_
_entity.id
_entity.type
_entity.pdbx_description
1 polymer ?
#
loop_
_entity_poly.entity_id
_entity_poly.type
_entity_poly.pdbx_seq_one_letter_code
_entity_poly.pdbx_strand_id
1 'polypeptide(L)'
;MLEEAGIVVLPINRVSFWDSKILVDGPYSGLPYINLVGIAKKIAGRVRLSEEHEDFAWVKKEEGLNYDLTEVTRKALLVLREKI
;
A
#
# COMPACT_ATOMS: atom_id res chain seq x y z
N MET A 1 -9.29 1.19 2.18
CA MET A 1 -9.11 2.66 2.09
C MET A 1 -10.20 3.43 2.82
N LEU A 2 -11.49 3.16 2.58
CA LEU A 2 -12.54 3.85 3.33
C LEU A 2 -12.52 3.49 4.82
N GLU A 3 -12.41 2.18 5.13
CA GLU A 3 -12.34 1.67 6.50
C GLU A 3 -11.05 2.13 7.20
N GLU A 4 -9.88 1.84 6.62
CA GLU A 4 -8.59 2.17 7.25
C GLU A 4 -8.22 3.66 7.31
N ALA A 5 -8.69 4.48 6.35
CA ALA A 5 -8.18 5.84 6.16
C ALA A 5 -9.26 6.90 5.91
N GLY A 6 -10.56 6.54 5.89
CA GLY A 6 -11.65 7.51 5.71
C GLY A 6 -11.72 8.17 4.33
N ILE A 7 -10.97 7.66 3.34
CA ILE A 7 -10.92 8.25 1.99
C ILE A 7 -11.58 7.35 0.95
N VAL A 8 -12.27 8.01 0.01
CA VAL A 8 -12.85 7.35 -1.16
C VAL A 8 -11.86 7.49 -2.31
N VAL A 9 -11.52 6.35 -2.91
CA VAL A 9 -10.56 6.25 -4.01
C VAL A 9 -11.19 5.62 -5.23
N LEU A 10 -10.76 6.07 -6.42
CA LEU A 10 -11.07 5.45 -7.70
C LEU A 10 -9.82 4.70 -8.19
N PRO A 11 -9.87 3.37 -8.37
CA PRO A 11 -8.75 2.61 -8.94
C PRO A 11 -8.47 3.07 -10.38
N ILE A 12 -7.23 3.52 -10.65
CA ILE A 12 -6.75 3.84 -12.00
C ILE A 12 -6.16 2.58 -12.63
N ASN A 13 -5.36 1.83 -11.88
CA ASN A 13 -4.83 0.54 -12.28
C ASN A 13 -4.94 -0.44 -11.11
N ARG A 14 -5.65 -1.55 -11.32
CA ARG A 14 -5.97 -2.51 -10.27
C ARG A 14 -4.76 -3.35 -9.84
N VAL A 15 -3.83 -3.64 -10.76
CA VAL A 15 -2.62 -4.42 -10.47
C VAL A 15 -1.44 -3.80 -11.21
N SER A 16 -0.64 -3.03 -10.49
CA SER A 16 0.54 -2.34 -11.00
C SER A 16 1.85 -2.98 -10.56
N PHE A 17 1.81 -3.69 -9.43
CA PHE A 17 2.88 -4.52 -8.88
C PHE A 17 2.25 -5.69 -8.11
N TRP A 18 2.95 -6.83 -8.10
CA TRP A 18 2.60 -7.96 -7.26
C TRP A 18 3.87 -8.58 -6.69
N ASP A 19 3.75 -9.16 -5.50
CA ASP A 19 4.80 -9.95 -4.85
C ASP A 19 4.15 -11.14 -4.15
N SER A 20 4.92 -12.19 -3.88
CA SER A 20 4.43 -13.32 -3.11
C SER A 20 5.47 -13.83 -2.13
N LYS A 21 4.99 -14.39 -1.03
CA LYS A 21 5.82 -15.07 -0.03
C LYS A 21 5.07 -16.23 0.60
N ILE A 22 5.80 -17.17 1.17
CA ILE A 22 5.21 -18.15 2.08
C ILE A 22 5.12 -17.50 3.46
N LEU A 23 3.95 -17.58 4.09
CA LEU A 23 3.80 -17.12 5.46
C LEU A 23 4.54 -18.06 6.40
N VAL A 24 5.39 -17.52 7.27
CA VAL A 24 6.17 -18.30 8.22
C VAL A 24 5.51 -18.36 9.60
N ASP A 25 4.64 -17.40 9.91
CA ASP A 25 4.00 -17.26 11.22
C ASP A 25 2.48 -17.07 11.11
N GLY A 26 1.79 -17.28 12.23
CA GLY A 26 0.33 -17.09 12.36
C GLY A 26 -0.51 -18.29 11.89
N PRO A 27 -1.85 -18.17 11.92
CA PRO A 27 -2.78 -19.27 11.62
C PRO A 27 -2.69 -19.77 10.17
N TYR A 28 -2.05 -19.01 9.28
CA TYR A 28 -1.87 -19.34 7.87
C TYR A 28 -0.42 -19.70 7.51
N SER A 29 0.40 -20.03 8.51
CA SER A 29 1.79 -20.45 8.29
C SER A 29 1.85 -21.64 7.31
N GLY A 30 2.83 -21.62 6.40
CA GLY A 30 3.02 -22.59 5.33
C GLY A 30 2.23 -22.31 4.05
N LEU A 31 1.31 -21.33 4.05
CA LEU A 31 0.51 -21.01 2.88
C LEU A 31 1.13 -19.88 2.02
N PRO A 32 0.91 -19.91 0.69
CA PRO A 32 1.29 -18.81 -0.18
C PRO A 32 0.41 -17.59 0.10
N TYR A 33 1.05 -16.44 0.22
CA TYR A 33 0.42 -15.14 0.36
C TYR A 33 0.84 -14.24 -0.80
N ILE A 34 -0.16 -13.64 -1.46
CA ILE A 34 0.03 -12.80 -2.64
C ILE A 34 -0.34 -11.37 -2.30
N ASN A 35 0.60 -10.46 -2.47
CA ASN A 35 0.38 -9.02 -2.38
C ASN A 35 0.06 -8.47 -3.77
N LEU A 36 -1.07 -7.77 -3.89
CA LEU A 36 -1.45 -7.06 -5.10
C LEU A 36 -1.50 -5.55 -4.80
N VAL A 37 -0.71 -4.77 -5.53
CA VAL A 37 -0.62 -3.32 -5.34
C VAL A 37 -1.17 -2.61 -6.58
N GLY A 38 -2.18 -1.77 -6.36
CA GLY A 38 -2.80 -0.93 -7.38
C GLY A 38 -2.48 0.56 -7.21
N ILE A 39 -2.79 1.33 -8.25
CA ILE A 39 -2.75 2.80 -8.22
C ILE A 39 -4.20 3.29 -8.17
N ALA A 40 -4.48 4.20 -7.23
CA ALA A 40 -5.80 4.80 -7.11
C ALA A 40 -5.70 6.33 -6.93
N LYS A 41 -6.71 7.04 -7.39
CA LYS A 41 -6.86 8.48 -7.21
C LYS A 41 -7.85 8.75 -6.09
N LYS A 42 -7.48 9.60 -5.14
CA LYS A 42 -8.41 10.12 -4.14
C LYS A 42 -9.48 10.98 -4.82
N ILE A 43 -10.75 10.71 -4.57
CA ILE A 43 -11.88 11.47 -5.12
C ILE A 43 -12.69 12.22 -4.06
N ALA A 44 -12.71 11.73 -2.81
CA ALA A 44 -13.42 12.37 -1.71
C ALA A 44 -12.83 11.95 -0.34
N GLY A 45 -13.36 12.52 0.74
CA GLY A 45 -13.00 12.20 2.11
C GLY A 45 -11.80 12.98 2.65
N ARG A 46 -11.60 12.90 3.96
CA ARG A 46 -10.42 13.39 4.70
C ARG A 46 -9.80 12.21 5.42
N VAL A 47 -8.48 12.24 5.61
CA VAL A 47 -7.80 11.12 6.27
C VAL A 47 -8.27 11.03 7.72
N ARG A 48 -8.78 9.86 8.09
CA ARG A 48 -9.10 9.47 9.47
C ARG A 48 -8.69 8.01 9.60
N LEU A 49 -7.65 7.76 10.38
CA LEU A 49 -7.08 6.43 10.53
C LEU A 49 -7.96 5.57 11.44
N SER A 50 -8.01 4.28 11.14
CA SER A 50 -8.50 3.23 12.04
C SER A 50 -7.50 3.00 13.19
N GLU A 51 -7.84 2.12 14.13
CA GLU A 51 -6.94 1.72 15.22
C GLU A 51 -5.73 0.89 14.74
N GLU A 52 -5.72 0.44 13.48
CA GLU A 52 -4.61 -0.32 12.88
C GLU A 52 -3.41 0.55 12.49
N HIS A 53 -3.57 1.88 12.52
CA HIS A 53 -2.56 2.82 12.02
C HIS A 53 -2.38 4.00 12.99
N GLU A 54 -1.12 4.34 13.27
CA GLU A 54 -0.77 5.40 14.23
C GLU A 54 -0.64 6.79 13.58
N ASP A 55 -0.20 6.87 12.32
CA ASP A 55 0.08 8.13 11.64
C ASP A 55 -0.03 8.03 10.11
N PHE A 56 -0.09 9.18 9.43
CA PHE A 56 -0.06 9.28 7.97
C PHE A 56 0.69 10.52 7.49
N ALA A 57 1.30 10.42 6.31
CA ALA A 57 1.88 11.55 5.60
C ALA A 57 1.52 11.53 4.12
N TRP A 58 1.17 12.69 3.56
CA TRP A 58 1.16 12.90 2.12
C TRP A 58 2.56 13.28 1.68
N VAL A 59 3.19 12.44 0.87
CA VAL A 59 4.58 12.59 0.46
C VAL A 59 4.68 12.75 -1.05
N LYS A 60 5.70 13.46 -1.52
CA LYS A 60 6.02 13.42 -2.94
C LYS A 60 6.63 12.06 -3.29
N LYS A 61 6.50 11.72 -4.57
CA LYS A 61 6.97 10.45 -5.13
C LYS A 61 8.46 10.21 -4.86
N GLU A 62 9.27 11.25 -4.99
CA GLU A 62 10.71 11.26 -4.76
C GLU A 62 11.11 11.15 -3.27
N GLU A 63 10.21 11.52 -2.36
CA GLU A 63 10.45 11.50 -0.91
C GLU A 63 10.04 10.16 -0.28
N GLY A 64 9.11 9.43 -0.90
CA GLY A 64 8.52 8.23 -0.31
C GLY A 64 9.54 7.16 0.09
N LEU A 65 10.63 6.98 -0.66
CA LEU A 65 11.67 5.98 -0.35
C LEU A 65 12.56 6.33 0.85
N ASN A 66 12.49 7.58 1.33
CA ASN A 66 13.25 8.06 2.49
C ASN A 66 12.60 7.62 3.83
N TYR A 67 11.39 7.09 3.79
CA TYR A 67 10.70 6.58 4.97
C TYR A 67 11.18 5.17 5.31
N ASP A 68 10.96 4.78 6.57
CA ASP A 68 11.05 3.38 6.98
C ASP A 68 9.81 2.64 6.47
N LEU A 69 10.02 1.82 5.45
CA LEU A 69 8.96 1.15 4.71
C LEU A 69 9.13 -0.35 4.84
N THR A 70 8.00 -1.04 4.94
CA THR A 70 7.98 -2.50 4.78
C THR A 70 8.57 -2.88 3.42
N GLU A 71 9.15 -4.08 3.35
CA GLU A 71 9.80 -4.57 2.13
C GLU A 71 8.87 -4.53 0.91
N VAL A 72 7.61 -4.95 1.07
CA VAL A 72 6.62 -4.96 -0.01
C VAL A 72 6.28 -3.54 -0.48
N THR A 73 6.12 -2.58 0.44
CA THR A 73 5.86 -1.18 0.10
C THR A 73 7.05 -0.56 -0.62
N ARG A 74 8.28 -0.84 -0.16
CA ARG A 74 9.50 -0.36 -0.81
C ARG A 74 9.64 -0.90 -2.24
N LYS A 75 9.46 -2.21 -2.45
CA LYS A 75 9.48 -2.83 -3.79
C LYS A 75 8.41 -2.23 -4.70
N ALA A 76 7.18 -2.08 -4.19
CA ALA A 76 6.09 -1.49 -4.95
C ALA A 76 6.41 -0.06 -5.37
N LEU A 77 6.88 0.80 -4.44
CA LEU A 77 7.24 2.18 -4.77
C LEU A 77 8.35 2.27 -5.82
N LEU A 78 9.38 1.41 -5.76
CA LEU A 78 10.44 1.37 -6.78
C LEU A 78 9.89 1.08 -8.18
N VAL A 79 8.96 0.12 -8.30
CA VAL A 79 8.33 -0.23 -9.59
C VAL A 79 7.37 0.86 -10.07
N LEU A 80 6.59 1.43 -9.15
CA LEU A 80 5.59 2.44 -9.47
C LEU A 80 6.23 3.79 -9.79
N ARG A 81 7.43 4.07 -9.27
CA ARG A 81 8.16 5.31 -9.56
C ARG A 81 8.44 5.47 -11.06
N GLU A 82 8.50 4.40 -11.83
CA GLU A 82 8.71 4.51 -13.29
C GLU A 82 7.39 4.65 -14.07
N LYS A 83 6.24 4.52 -13.40
CA LYS A 83 4.90 4.47 -14.04
C LYS A 83 4.01 5.69 -13.76
N ILE A 84 4.31 6.46 -12.72
CA ILE A 84 3.49 7.59 -12.23
C ILE A 84 4.23 8.90 -12.45
#